data_AF-A0A520VU71-F1
#
_entry.id   AF-A0A520VU71-F1
#
_cell.length_a   1.000
_cell.length_b   1.000
_cell.length_c   1.000
_cell.angle_alpha   90.00
_cell.angle_beta   90.00
_cell.angle_gamma   90.00
#
_symmetry.space_group_name_H-M   'P 1'
#
loop_
_entity.id
_entity.type
_entity.pdbx_description
1 polymer ?
#
loop_
_entity_poly.entity_id
_entity_poly.type
_entity_poly.pdbx_seq_one_letter_code
_entity_poly.pdbx_strand_id
1 'polypeptide(L)'
;MKEVKAIVHEDVFKNLKRSKKKSENFTLFYKVRDFQNSKKKEPDEDKSRQINVGFILPKKIVKKSSTRNLIKRWGRELARRNLTYTHILLSIRTLPRYNSNCAKKSLYSELRHLVND
;
A
#
# COMPACT_ATOMS: atom_id res chain seq x y z
N MET A 1 6.14 24.23 14.79
CA MET A 1 6.28 22.97 14.03
C MET A 1 5.06 22.89 13.12
N LYS A 2 5.20 22.98 11.78
CA LYS A 2 4.03 22.97 10.88
C LYS A 2 3.34 21.61 11.00
N GLU A 3 2.09 21.59 11.47
CA GLU A 3 1.28 20.39 11.51
C GLU A 3 1.13 19.85 10.09
N VAL A 4 1.75 18.69 9.84
CA VAL A 4 1.56 17.97 8.59
C VAL A 4 0.17 17.36 8.65
N LYS A 5 -0.83 18.06 8.09
CA LYS A 5 -2.19 17.54 7.96
C LYS A 5 -2.13 16.20 7.23
N ALA A 6 -2.37 15.12 7.95
CA ALA A 6 -2.54 13.81 7.34
C ALA A 6 -3.78 13.87 6.46
N ILE A 7 -3.61 13.59 5.17
CA ILE A 7 -4.71 13.58 4.18
C ILE A 7 -5.77 12.52 4.54
N VAL A 8 -5.42 11.57 5.42
CA VAL A 8 -6.28 10.49 5.86
C VAL A 8 -6.12 10.32 7.38
N HIS A 9 -7.23 10.37 8.13
CA HIS A 9 -7.25 10.17 9.59
C HIS A 9 -6.63 8.81 9.96
N GLU A 10 -5.84 8.73 11.03
CA GLU A 10 -5.23 7.46 11.48
C GLU A 10 -6.27 6.34 11.66
N ASP A 11 -7.51 6.71 11.98
CA ASP A 11 -8.63 5.79 12.19
C ASP A 11 -9.05 5.04 10.91
N VAL A 12 -8.83 5.63 9.73
CA VAL A 12 -9.10 4.94 8.44
C VAL A 12 -8.24 3.68 8.32
N PHE A 13 -6.99 3.74 8.81
CA PHE A 13 -6.08 2.61 8.78
C PHE A 13 -6.18 1.69 10.01
N LYS A 14 -6.75 2.15 11.14
CA LYS A 14 -7.04 1.29 12.30
C LYS A 14 -8.01 0.16 11.93
N ASN A 15 -9.03 0.49 11.14
CA ASN A 15 -10.06 -0.48 10.72
C ASN A 15 -9.61 -1.40 9.55
N LEU A 16 -8.51 -1.06 8.85
CA LEU A 16 -7.93 -1.90 7.80
C LEU A 16 -7.26 -3.19 8.31
N LYS A 17 -7.00 -3.30 9.63
CA LYS A 17 -6.24 -4.42 10.20
C LYS A 17 -6.91 -5.79 10.07
N ARG A 18 -8.18 -5.86 9.64
CA ARG A 18 -8.94 -7.11 9.51
C ARG A 18 -8.47 -7.97 8.33
N SER A 19 -8.27 -7.36 7.15
CA SER A 19 -7.86 -8.08 5.95
C SER A 19 -6.39 -7.80 5.64
N LYS A 20 -5.56 -8.84 5.71
CA LYS A 20 -4.11 -8.72 5.49
C LYS A 20 -3.55 -9.88 4.69
N LYS A 21 -2.66 -9.56 3.75
CA LYS A 21 -1.75 -10.51 3.09
C LYS A 21 -0.35 -10.28 3.66
N LYS A 22 0.43 -11.34 3.78
CA LYS A 22 1.80 -11.28 4.30
C LYS A 22 2.74 -11.93 3.30
N SER A 23 3.91 -11.33 3.14
CA SER A 23 5.06 -11.95 2.51
C SER A 23 6.21 -12.00 3.51
N GLU A 24 7.39 -12.42 3.04
CA GLU A 24 8.62 -12.43 3.82
C GLU A 24 8.94 -11.03 4.35
N ASN A 25 8.96 -10.03 3.47
CA ASN A 25 9.41 -8.67 3.78
C ASN A 25 8.26 -7.68 4.03
N PHE A 26 7.04 -7.99 3.59
CA PHE A 26 5.93 -7.04 3.65
C PHE A 26 4.67 -7.61 4.32
N THR A 27 3.82 -6.69 4.76
CA THR A 27 2.45 -6.95 5.12
C THR A 27 1.58 -5.91 4.43
N LEU A 28 0.62 -6.40 3.65
CA LEU A 28 -0.36 -5.60 2.97
C LEU A 28 -1.67 -5.69 3.75
N PHE A 29 -2.11 -4.60 4.35
CA PHE A 29 -3.47 -4.48 4.84
C PHE A 29 -4.31 -3.85 3.73
N TYR A 30 -5.53 -4.35 3.52
CA TYR A 30 -6.35 -3.89 2.41
C TYR A 30 -7.83 -3.86 2.76
N LYS A 31 -8.59 -3.06 2.00
CA LYS A 31 -10.05 -3.13 1.94
C LYS A 31 -10.45 -3.33 0.49
N VAL A 32 -11.16 -4.42 0.21
CA VAL A 32 -11.71 -4.71 -1.12
C VAL A 32 -12.84 -3.72 -1.42
N ARG A 33 -13.05 -3.42 -2.70
CA ARG A 33 -14.21 -2.66 -3.14
C ARG A 33 -15.46 -3.54 -2.99
N ASP A 34 -16.45 -3.06 -2.27
CA ASP A 34 -17.74 -3.77 -2.16
C ASP A 34 -18.47 -3.63 -3.50
N PHE A 35 -18.40 -4.67 -4.34
CA PHE A 35 -19.08 -4.70 -5.64
C PHE A 35 -20.61 -4.94 -5.53
N GLN A 36 -21.16 -5.03 -4.31
CA GLN A 36 -22.54 -5.47 -4.06
C GLN A 36 -23.63 -4.39 -4.06
N ASN A 37 -23.35 -3.12 -4.37
CA ASN A 37 -24.38 -2.06 -4.33
C ASN A 37 -24.54 -1.29 -5.66
N SER A 38 -24.69 -1.99 -6.77
CA SER A 38 -25.07 -1.43 -8.07
C SER A 38 -26.59 -1.18 -8.22
N LYS A 39 -27.27 -0.69 -7.18
CA LYS A 39 -28.67 -0.24 -7.31
C LYS A 39 -29.01 1.15 -6.76
N LYS A 40 -28.08 1.94 -6.22
CA LYS A 40 -28.41 3.31 -5.79
C LYS A 40 -27.31 4.33 -6.09
N LYS A 41 -27.68 5.24 -7.01
CA LYS A 41 -27.11 6.55 -7.37
C LYS A 41 -25.63 6.54 -7.79
N GLU A 42 -25.40 6.86 -9.05
CA GLU A 42 -24.10 7.21 -9.61
C GLU A 42 -23.38 8.20 -8.68
N PRO A 43 -22.33 7.77 -7.96
CA PRO A 43 -21.41 8.72 -7.36
C PRO A 43 -20.43 9.13 -8.46
N ASP A 44 -20.14 10.44 -8.58
CA ASP A 44 -19.07 11.03 -9.41
C ASP A 44 -18.02 9.99 -9.81
N GLU A 45 -17.93 9.65 -11.10
CA GLU A 45 -17.11 8.53 -11.60
C GLU A 45 -15.66 8.60 -11.10
N ASP A 46 -15.14 9.80 -10.84
CA ASP A 46 -13.80 10.05 -10.30
C ASP A 46 -13.59 9.58 -8.85
N LYS A 47 -14.57 9.75 -7.95
CA LYS A 47 -14.42 9.33 -6.55
C LYS A 47 -14.51 7.81 -6.41
N SER A 48 -15.28 7.17 -7.29
CA SER A 48 -15.44 5.70 -7.31
C SER A 48 -14.14 4.96 -7.66
N ARG A 49 -13.17 5.64 -8.28
CA ARG A 49 -11.86 5.09 -8.68
C ARG A 49 -10.72 5.44 -7.72
N GLN A 50 -10.99 6.23 -6.69
CA GLN A 50 -9.96 6.66 -5.75
C GLN A 50 -9.46 5.49 -4.89
N ILE A 51 -8.14 5.31 -4.84
CA ILE A 51 -7.47 4.31 -4.00
C ILE A 51 -6.64 5.05 -2.94
N ASN A 52 -6.94 4.79 -1.68
CA ASN A 52 -6.20 5.36 -0.56
C ASN A 52 -4.98 4.48 -0.23
N VAL A 53 -3.78 5.04 -0.34
CA VAL A 53 -2.53 4.29 -0.15
C VAL A 53 -1.74 4.85 1.04
N GLY A 54 -1.52 4.01 2.05
CA GLY A 54 -0.68 4.28 3.22
C GLY A 54 0.60 3.46 3.23
N PHE A 55 1.63 3.95 3.93
CA PHE A 55 2.93 3.27 4.08
C PHE A 55 3.42 3.31 5.53
N ILE A 56 3.75 2.14 6.08
CA ILE A 56 4.43 1.98 7.37
C ILE A 56 5.87 1.53 7.08
N LEU A 57 6.80 2.48 7.15
CA LEU A 57 8.22 2.26 6.84
C LEU A 57 9.09 2.66 8.05
N PRO A 58 9.28 1.77 9.04
CA PRO A 58 10.02 2.10 10.26
C PRO A 58 11.47 2.47 9.97
N LYS A 59 11.95 3.58 10.54
CA LYS A 59 13.33 4.07 10.38
C LYS A 59 14.37 3.05 10.86
N LYS A 60 14.01 2.21 11.83
CA LYS A 60 14.84 1.10 12.34
C LYS A 60 15.14 0.04 11.26
N ILE A 61 14.19 -0.20 10.36
CA ILE A 61 14.29 -1.20 9.28
C ILE A 61 14.84 -0.56 8.01
N VAL A 62 14.23 0.55 7.56
CA VAL A 62 14.64 1.24 6.32
C VAL A 62 15.33 2.56 6.66
N LYS A 63 16.65 2.49 6.85
CA LYS A 63 17.47 3.67 7.24
C LYS A 63 17.58 4.71 6.12
N LYS A 64 17.80 4.28 4.87
CA LYS A 64 18.00 5.16 3.71
C LYS A 64 16.68 5.76 3.19
N SER A 65 16.64 7.07 2.96
CA SER A 65 15.47 7.78 2.41
C SER A 65 15.17 7.36 0.97
N SER A 66 16.19 7.15 0.16
CA SER A 66 16.07 6.65 -1.22
C SER A 66 15.31 5.32 -1.29
N THR A 67 15.62 4.39 -0.38
CA THR A 67 14.93 3.10 -0.28
C THR A 67 13.46 3.28 0.13
N ARG A 68 13.17 4.15 1.12
CA ARG A 68 11.78 4.46 1.49
C ARG A 68 11.00 5.05 0.32
N ASN A 69 11.61 5.98 -0.43
CA ASN A 69 10.99 6.61 -1.60
C ASN A 69 10.75 5.60 -2.73
N LEU A 70 11.67 4.66 -2.92
CA LEU A 70 11.53 3.58 -3.90
C LEU A 70 10.35 2.67 -3.57
N ILE A 71 10.25 2.20 -2.33
CA ILE A 71 9.12 1.37 -1.86
C ILE A 71 7.79 2.12 -2.03
N LYS A 72 7.76 3.39 -1.65
CA LYS A 72 6.58 4.25 -1.84
C LYS A 72 6.20 4.38 -3.32
N ARG A 73 7.18 4.53 -4.21
CA ARG A 73 6.95 4.66 -5.65
C ARG A 73 6.32 3.38 -6.21
N TRP A 74 6.90 2.22 -5.93
CA TRP A 74 6.37 0.95 -6.41
C TRP A 74 5.01 0.60 -5.81
N GLY A 75 4.81 0.82 -4.51
CA GLY A 75 3.50 0.58 -3.89
C GLY A 75 2.40 1.44 -4.50
N ARG A 76 2.68 2.71 -4.82
CA ARG A 76 1.72 3.57 -5.53
C ARG A 76 1.47 3.10 -6.96
N GLU A 77 2.50 2.63 -7.65
CA GLU A 77 2.37 2.13 -9.03
C GLU A 77 1.51 0.87 -9.09
N LEU A 78 1.71 -0.06 -8.16
CA LEU A 78 0.90 -1.27 -8.05
C LEU A 78 -0.55 -0.94 -7.68
N ALA A 79 -0.75 -0.04 -6.71
CA ALA A 79 -2.09 0.43 -6.36
C ALA A 79 -2.80 1.07 -7.56
N ARG A 80 -2.11 1.91 -8.35
CA ARG A 80 -2.68 2.54 -9.55
C ARG A 80 -3.17 1.53 -10.59
N ARG A 81 -2.50 0.38 -10.70
CA ARG A 81 -2.85 -0.69 -11.65
C ARG A 81 -3.91 -1.65 -11.12
N ASN A 82 -4.26 -1.58 -9.83
CA ASN A 82 -5.15 -2.55 -9.19
C ASN A 82 -6.47 -1.89 -8.79
N LEU A 83 -7.56 -2.25 -9.48
CA LEU A 83 -8.90 -1.69 -9.23
C LEU A 83 -9.69 -2.42 -8.13
N THR A 84 -9.12 -3.48 -7.57
CA THR A 84 -9.79 -4.38 -6.61
C THR A 84 -9.95 -3.73 -5.24
N TYR A 85 -9.01 -2.87 -4.87
CA TYR A 85 -8.92 -2.31 -3.51
C TYR A 85 -9.37 -0.86 -3.48
N THR A 86 -10.04 -0.47 -2.40
CA THR A 86 -10.32 0.95 -2.09
C THR A 86 -9.24 1.53 -1.19
N HIS A 87 -8.64 0.69 -0.34
CA HIS A 87 -7.62 1.08 0.62
C HIS A 87 -6.50 0.05 0.64
N ILE A 88 -5.27 0.54 0.65
CA ILE A 88 -4.05 -0.24 0.76
C ILE A 88 -3.17 0.40 1.84
N LEU A 89 -2.64 -0.41 2.75
CA LEU A 89 -1.63 0.00 3.71
C LEU A 89 -0.48 -1.01 3.66
N LEU A 90 0.66 -0.55 3.14
CA LEU A 90 1.84 -1.38 2.99
C LEU A 90 2.78 -1.17 4.18
N SER A 91 3.05 -2.23 4.93
CA SER A 91 4.02 -2.24 6.02
C SER A 91 5.22 -3.09 5.66
N ILE A 92 6.44 -2.60 5.93
CA ILE A 92 7.65 -3.41 5.81
C ILE A 92 7.98 -4.08 7.15
N ARG A 93 8.30 -5.37 7.12
CA ARG A 93 8.69 -6.17 8.29
C ARG A 93 10.19 -6.32 8.40
N THR A 94 10.83 -6.59 7.28
CA THR A 94 12.27 -6.79 7.15
C THR A 94 12.72 -6.09 5.89
N LEU A 95 13.88 -5.43 5.98
CA LEU A 95 14.53 -4.96 4.77
C LEU A 95 15.32 -6.15 4.24
N PRO A 96 15.03 -6.64 3.03
CA PRO A 96 15.75 -7.80 2.58
C PRO A 96 17.23 -7.44 2.35
N ARG A 97 18.10 -8.37 2.78
CA ARG A 97 19.55 -8.29 2.60
C ARG A 97 19.89 -8.67 1.17
N TYR A 98 19.68 -7.77 0.22
CA TYR A 98 19.95 -8.08 -1.19
C TYR A 98 21.12 -7.23 -1.72
N ASN A 99 22.18 -7.92 -2.10
CA ASN A 99 23.30 -7.35 -2.84
C ASN A 99 22.83 -7.01 -4.27
N SER A 100 23.11 -5.77 -4.71
CA SER A 100 22.97 -5.27 -6.10
C SER A 100 21.60 -5.44 -6.80
N ASN A 101 21.52 -5.11 -8.09
CA ASN A 101 20.28 -4.89 -8.88
C ASN A 101 19.23 -6.00 -8.82
N CYS A 102 19.60 -7.25 -8.48
CA CYS A 102 18.67 -8.33 -8.18
C CYS A 102 17.69 -7.99 -7.04
N ALA A 103 18.16 -7.22 -6.05
CA ALA A 103 17.37 -6.70 -4.94
C ALA A 103 16.10 -5.96 -5.38
N LYS A 104 16.23 -5.13 -6.43
CA LYS A 104 15.16 -4.25 -6.87
C LYS A 104 14.07 -5.02 -7.61
N LYS A 105 14.47 -5.99 -8.43
CA LYS A 105 13.53 -6.88 -9.14
C LYS A 105 12.80 -7.79 -8.15
N SER A 106 13.50 -8.34 -7.16
CA SER A 106 12.90 -9.19 -6.11
C SER A 106 11.86 -8.44 -5.28
N LEU A 107 12.18 -7.23 -4.80
CA LEU A 107 11.24 -6.38 -4.05
C LEU A 107 9.97 -6.04 -4.85
N TYR A 108 10.12 -5.68 -6.12
CA TYR A 108 8.97 -5.37 -6.97
C TYR A 108 8.13 -6.62 -7.25
N SER A 109 8.76 -7.77 -7.49
CA SER A 109 8.06 -9.04 -7.71
C SER A 109 7.27 -9.46 -6.47
N GLU A 110 7.89 -9.41 -5.29
CA GLU A 110 7.24 -9.72 -4.02
C GLU A 110 6.03 -8.80 -3.77
N LEU A 111 6.19 -7.49 -3.96
CA LEU A 111 5.07 -6.55 -3.85
C LEU A 111 3.98 -6.79 -4.89
N ARG A 112 4.35 -7.15 -6.12
CA ARG A 112 3.39 -7.44 -7.20
C ARG A 112 2.55 -8.68 -6.86
N HIS A 113 3.18 -9.75 -6.40
CA HIS A 113 2.47 -10.95 -5.94
C HIS A 113 1.55 -10.62 -4.77
N LEU A 114 2.07 -9.93 -3.76
CA LEU A 114 1.31 -9.58 -2.57
C LEU A 114 0.05 -8.74 -2.85
N VAL A 115 0.09 -7.90 -3.89
CA VAL A 115 -1.03 -7.04 -4.28
C VAL A 115 -1.99 -7.74 -5.24
N ASN A 116 -1.49 -8.59 -6.16
CA ASN A 116 -2.32 -9.16 -7.23
C ASN A 116 -2.80 -10.59 -7.00
N ASP A 117 -2.10 -11.40 -6.19
CA ASP A 117 -2.58 -12.70 -5.69
C ASP A 117 -3.43 -12.46 -4.46
#